data_AF-A0A526YJ54-F1
#
_entry.id   AF-A0A526YJ54-F1
#
_cell.length_a   1.000
_cell.length_b   1.000
_cell.length_c   1.000
_cell.angle_alpha   90.00
_cell.angle_beta   90.00
_cell.angle_gamma   90.00
#
_symmetry.space_group_name_H-M   'P 1'
#
loop_
_entity.id
_entity.type
_entity.pdbx_description
1 polymer ?
#
loop_
_entity_poly.entity_id
_entity_poly.type
_entity_poly.pdbx_seq_one_letter_code
_entity_poly.pdbx_strand_id
1 'polypeptide(L)' 'SVFDTAVFFTIAFSAAFAFAGPNDGFALETAPLIGVLPVEAMRWVSWALGDLGVKLIIAVVALIPYRLLAARWSQPALAA' A
#
# COMPACT_ATOMS: atom_id res chain seq x y z
N SER A 1 -5.73 1.97 3.96
CA SER A 1 -4.53 1.62 3.17
C SER A 1 -4.77 0.38 2.33
N VAL A 2 -4.83 -0.83 2.90
CA VAL A 2 -4.93 -2.09 2.12
C VAL A 2 -6.12 -2.12 1.15
N PHE A 3 -7.34 -1.89 1.65
CA PHE A 3 -8.56 -1.94 0.82
C PHE A 3 -8.54 -0.90 -0.31
N ASP A 4 -8.20 0.35 0.03
CA ASP A 4 -8.04 1.45 -0.92
C ASP A 4 -7.04 1.10 -2.03
N THR A 5 -5.85 0.63 -1.65
CA THR A 5 -4.80 0.27 -2.62
C THR A 5 -5.21 -0.91 -3.50
N ALA A 6 -5.81 -1.95 -2.93
CA ALA A 6 -6.29 -3.10 -3.69
C ALA A 6 -7.37 -2.71 -4.70
N VAL A 7 -8.37 -1.93 -4.27
CA VAL A 7 -9.47 -1.48 -5.14
C VAL A 7 -8.95 -0.55 -6.23
N PHE A 8 -8.14 0.45 -5.88
CA PHE A 8 -7.59 1.41 -6.84
C PHE A 8 -6.77 0.72 -7.93
N PHE A 9 -5.76 -0.08 -7.55
CA PHE A 9 -4.89 -0.72 -8.53
C PHE A 9 -5.63 -1.76 -9.38
N THR A 10 -6.58 -2.49 -8.80
CA THR A 10 -7.37 -3.47 -9.55
C THR A 10 -8.23 -2.78 -10.61
N ILE A 11 -8.94 -1.72 -10.25
CA ILE A 11 -9.82 -1.02 -11.20
C ILE A 11 -9.00 -0.27 -12.27
N ALA A 12 -7.88 0.35 -11.89
CA ALA A 12 -7.10 1.18 -12.80
C ALA A 12 -6.24 0.38 -13.79
N PHE A 13 -5.70 -0.78 -13.39
CA PHE A 13 -4.66 -1.48 -14.14
C PHE A 13 -4.94 -2.95 -14.47
N SER A 14 -5.96 -3.59 -13.89
CA SER A 14 -6.31 -4.97 -14.25
C SER A 14 -6.95 -5.05 -15.63
N ALA A 15 -6.59 -6.08 -16.40
CA ALA A 15 -7.25 -6.39 -17.67
C ALA A 15 -8.76 -6.60 -17.53
N ALA A 16 -9.23 -7.07 -16.37
CA ALA A 16 -10.66 -7.27 -16.10
C ALA A 16 -11.46 -5.95 -16.13
N PHE A 17 -10.81 -4.83 -15.85
CA PHE A 17 -11.39 -3.49 -15.85
C PHE A 17 -10.87 -2.62 -17.00
N ALA A 18 -10.38 -3.22 -18.08
CA ALA A 18 -9.87 -2.50 -19.26
C ALA A 18 -10.88 -1.52 -19.89
N PHE A 19 -12.18 -1.68 -19.62
CA PHE A 19 -13.24 -0.76 -20.04
C PHE A 19 -13.34 0.52 -19.18
N ALA A 20 -12.78 0.50 -17.97
CA ALA A 20 -12.86 1.60 -17.00
C ALA A 20 -11.57 2.44 -16.93
N GLY A 21 -10.50 1.99 -17.59
CA GLY A 21 -9.19 2.64 -17.57
C GLY A 21 -8.53 2.71 -18.94
N PRO A 22 -7.31 3.27 -19.04
CA PRO A 22 -6.61 3.48 -20.32
C PRO A 22 -6.14 2.19 -21.02
N ASN A 23 -6.24 1.04 -20.33
CA ASN A 23 -5.73 -0.25 -20.77
C ASN A 23 -4.26 -0.20 -21.22
N ASP A 24 -3.39 0.19 -20.29
CA ASP A 24 -1.95 0.32 -20.53
C ASP A 24 -1.26 -1.06 -20.64
N GLY A 25 -0.80 -1.40 -21.84
CA GLY A 25 -0.08 -2.64 -22.11
C GLY A 25 1.17 -2.82 -21.25
N PHE A 26 1.88 -1.73 -20.94
CA PHE A 26 3.08 -1.78 -20.10
C PHE A 26 2.76 -2.26 -18.68
N ALA A 27 1.58 -1.92 -18.16
CA ALA A 27 1.15 -2.35 -16.82
C ALA A 27 0.77 -3.83 -16.78
N LEU A 28 0.27 -4.37 -17.90
CA LEU A 28 -0.20 -5.76 -18.02
C LEU A 28 0.93 -6.76 -18.32
N GLU A 29 2.07 -6.28 -18.80
CA GLU A 29 3.26 -7.11 -19.02
C GLU A 29 3.67 -7.85 -17.75
N THR A 30 4.09 -9.11 -17.93
CA THR A 30 4.63 -9.93 -16.86
C THR A 30 6.10 -9.57 -16.61
N ALA A 31 6.47 -9.47 -15.33
CA ALA A 31 7.83 -9.24 -14.91
C ALA A 31 8.08 -9.89 -13.52
N PRO A 32 9.36 -10.11 -13.15
CA PRO A 32 9.72 -10.54 -11.82
C PRO A 32 9.13 -9.60 -10.75
N LEU A 33 8.55 -10.15 -9.70
CA LEU A 33 7.90 -9.39 -8.63
C LEU A 33 8.94 -8.50 -7.92
N ILE A 34 8.65 -7.20 -7.82
CA ILE A 34 9.59 -6.17 -7.31
C ILE A 34 10.92 -6.13 -8.12
N GLY A 35 10.99 -6.78 -9.29
CA GLY A 35 12.15 -6.81 -10.19
C GLY A 35 13.26 -7.79 -9.79
N VAL A 36 13.16 -8.44 -8.63
CA VAL A 36 14.23 -9.32 -8.09
C VAL A 36 13.74 -10.66 -7.57
N LEU A 37 12.43 -10.82 -7.33
CA LEU A 37 11.88 -12.06 -6.80
C LEU A 37 11.62 -13.05 -7.95
N PRO A 38 11.76 -14.37 -7.71
CA PRO A 38 11.57 -15.40 -8.74
C PRO A 38 10.11 -15.62 -9.16
N VAL A 39 9.19 -14.87 -8.57
CA VAL A 39 7.75 -14.94 -8.86
C VAL A 39 7.43 -13.96 -9.97
N GLU A 40 6.90 -14.45 -11.08
CA GLU A 40 6.42 -13.62 -12.18
C GLU A 40 5.01 -13.11 -11.90
N ALA A 41 4.76 -11.81 -12.10
CA ALA A 41 3.45 -11.19 -11.95
C ALA A 41 3.26 -10.04 -12.95
N MET A 42 2.01 -9.61 -13.16
CA MET A 42 1.75 -8.38 -13.91
C MET A 42 2.43 -7.20 -13.21
N ARG A 43 3.09 -6.32 -13.96
CA ARG A 43 3.89 -5.21 -13.41
C ARG A 43 3.12 -4.35 -12.41
N TRP A 44 1.84 -4.05 -12.69
CA TRP A 44 1.03 -3.25 -11.78
C TRP A 44 0.87 -3.85 -10.39
N VAL A 45 0.96 -5.18 -10.24
CA VAL A 45 0.93 -5.87 -8.93
C VAL A 45 2.16 -5.49 -8.11
N SER A 46 3.34 -5.44 -8.73
CA SER A 46 4.57 -4.98 -8.06
C SER A 46 4.44 -3.55 -7.57
N TRP A 47 3.80 -2.67 -8.36
CA TRP A 47 3.58 -1.28 -7.97
C TRP A 47 2.59 -1.15 -6.82
N ALA A 48 1.50 -1.93 -6.84
CA ALA A 48 0.53 -1.97 -5.76
C ALA A 48 1.17 -2.42 -4.43
N LEU A 49 2.04 -3.43 -4.49
CA LEU A 49 2.80 -3.89 -3.32
C LEU A 49 3.80 -2.84 -2.85
N GLY A 50 4.49 -2.16 -3.77
CA GLY A 50 5.42 -1.08 -3.45
C GLY A 50 4.73 0.09 -2.74
N ASP A 51 3.62 0.56 -3.29
CA ASP A 51 2.78 1.62 -2.70
C ASP A 51 2.28 1.23 -1.29
N LEU A 52 1.72 0.02 -1.15
CA LEU A 52 1.25 -0.47 0.15
C LEU A 52 2.40 -0.59 1.17
N GLY A 53 3.54 -1.14 0.75
CA GLY A 53 4.73 -1.31 1.60
C GLY A 53 5.22 0.02 2.15
N VAL A 54 5.38 1.03 1.30
CA VAL A 54 5.80 2.38 1.72
C VAL A 54 4.76 3.01 2.66
N LYS A 55 3.46 2.92 2.34
CA LYS A 55 2.38 3.42 3.21
C LYS A 55 2.43 2.80 4.61
N LEU A 56 2.66 1.49 4.71
CA LEU A 56 2.77 0.78 5.99
C LEU A 56 4.03 1.16 6.76
N ILE A 57 5.18 1.30 6.10
CA ILE A 57 6.43 1.75 6.73
C ILE A 57 6.24 3.15 7.33
N ILE A 58 5.69 4.08 6.55
CA ILE A 58 5.40 5.44 7.01
C ILE A 58 4.43 5.41 8.19
N ALA A 59 3.37 4.60 8.12
CA ALA A 59 2.42 4.45 9.21
C ALA A 59 3.11 3.96 10.49
N VAL A 60 3.97 2.95 10.42
CA VAL A 60 4.71 2.45 11.59
C VAL A 60 5.62 3.54 12.17
N VAL A 61 6.42 4.19 11.33
CA VAL A 61 7.37 5.25 11.74
C VAL A 61 6.64 6.44 12.36
N ALA A 62 5.46 6.80 11.87
CA ALA A 62 4.69 7.92 12.38
C ALA A 62 3.82 7.56 13.62
N LEU A 63 3.17 6.39 13.64
CA LEU A 63 2.24 6.03 14.71
C LEU A 63 2.94 5.60 16.00
N ILE A 64 4.11 4.92 15.93
CA ILE A 64 4.83 4.54 17.16
C ILE A 64 5.15 5.75 18.04
N PRO A 65 5.86 6.79 17.56
CA PRO A 65 6.18 7.95 18.39
C PRO A 65 4.93 8.71 18.83
N TYR A 66 3.93 8.83 17.94
CA TYR A 66 2.65 9.44 18.29
C TYR A 66 1.98 8.73 19.48
N ARG A 67 1.91 7.39 19.45
CA ARG A 67 1.31 6.60 20.52
C ARG A 67 2.07 6.73 21.84
N LEU A 68 3.41 6.78 21.80
CA LEU A 68 4.23 6.98 22.98
C LEU A 68 4.00 8.35 23.62
N LEU A 69 3.89 9.40 22.81
CA LEU A 69 3.59 10.75 23.30
C LEU A 69 2.17 10.85 23.86
N ALA A 70 1.18 10.33 23.13
CA ALA A 70 -0.22 10.32 23.56
C ALA A 70 -0.43 9.57 24.89
N ALA A 71 0.24 8.42 25.06
CA ALA A 71 0.18 7.64 26.30
C ALA A 71 0.78 8.36 27.52
N ARG A 72 1.78 9.24 27.30
CA ARG A 72 2.32 10.09 28.36
C ARG A 72 1.36 11.21 28.75
N TRP A 73 0.58 11.73 27.81
CA TRP A 73 -0.37 12.80 28.05
C TRP A 73 -1.71 12.32 28.63
N SER A 74 -2.05 11.05 28.45
CA SER A 74 -3.25 10.43 29.02
C SER A 74 -3.07 9.90 30.45
N GLN A 75 -2.01 10.31 31.17
CA GLN A 75 -1.95 10.14 32.62
C GLN A 75 -3.20 10.78 33.25
N PRO A 76 -4.04 10.02 33.97
CA PRO A 76 -5.30 10.55 34.49
C PRO A 76 -5.01 11.70 35.44
N ALA A 77 -5.79 12.78 35.35
CA ALA A 77 -5.92 13.78 36.40
C ALA A 77 -6.64 13.19 37.64
N LEU A 78 -6.12 12.08 38.16
CA LEU A 78 -6.55 11.42 39.39
C LEU A 78 -5.35 11.36 40.35
N ALA A 79 -4.82 12.54 40.62
CA ALA A 79 -4.04 12.84 41.81
C ALA A 79 -4.58 14.17 42.36
N ALA A 80 -5.82 14.14 42.84
CA ALA A 80 -6.42 15.16 43.68
C ALA A 80 -7.39 14.47 44.65
#